data_AF-A0A9D1REG4-F1
#
_entry.id   AF-A0A9D1REG4-F1
#
_cell.length_a   1.000
_cell.length_b   1.000
_cell.length_c   1.000
_cell.angle_alpha   90.00
_cell.angle_beta   90.00
_cell.angle_gamma   90.00
#
_symmetry.space_group_name_H-M   'P 1'
#
loop_
_entity.id
_entity.type
_entity.pdbx_description
1 polymer ?
#
loop_
_entity_poly.entity_id
_entity_poly.type
_entity_poly.pdbx_seq_one_letter_code
_entity_poly.pdbx_strand_id
1 'polypeptide(L)'
;MGDYGKIGELKAPNKTMSMVVLTMALVYNVIFGFIRNPAETDNTLSWLGYDYPHGFLMWGVLTAAAFFLNIIYLYKKFGYSGRVGTAFAIAAIFFMPGVVFINDWGWEQTAHLIATLIFIALNAIAILMFFIHNYKKHIKYRLTTFLVILILAGMIIVQFTLGKSGLLELVPLWLAMVLLFVSNFTSFYPVYPCDKAQKQKKKKVRTALKLACTLGVFGAHNLYMNRIYKGAGQLVMSITGIFLCLIPVIGMGYVNDISDGDAKVCIAAGISFLSGAAVWAARDIYRLKQLKSIENFD
;
A
#
# COMPACT_ATOMS: atom_id res chain seq x y z
N MET A 1 -5.68 27.21 -16.65
CA MET A 1 -4.45 26.54 -16.17
C MET A 1 -4.81 25.41 -15.22
N GLY A 2 -4.88 24.18 -15.73
CA GLY A 2 -5.24 23.00 -14.93
C GLY A 2 -4.23 22.71 -13.83
N ASP A 3 -4.59 21.78 -12.95
CA ASP A 3 -3.94 21.25 -11.72
C ASP A 3 -2.44 20.86 -11.80
N TYR A 4 -1.74 21.27 -12.86
CA TYR A 4 -0.31 21.10 -13.06
C TYR A 4 0.52 22.35 -12.72
N GLY A 5 -0.10 23.54 -12.69
CA GLY A 5 0.53 24.76 -12.18
C GLY A 5 0.37 24.95 -10.66
N LYS A 6 -0.61 24.28 -10.03
CA LYS A 6 -0.76 24.26 -8.57
C LYS A 6 0.02 23.08 -8.00
N ILE A 7 1.27 23.34 -7.61
CA ILE A 7 2.07 22.43 -6.78
C ILE A 7 1.45 22.50 -5.38
N GLY A 8 0.49 21.61 -5.14
CA GLY A 8 -0.24 21.57 -3.87
C GLY A 8 0.50 20.72 -2.85
N GLU A 9 0.43 21.14 -1.59
CA GLU A 9 0.77 20.29 -0.47
C GLU A 9 0.08 18.94 -0.60
N LEU A 10 0.75 17.86 -0.20
CA LEU A 10 0.11 16.55 -0.08
C LEU A 10 -1.14 16.73 0.80
N LYS A 11 -2.33 16.73 0.17
CA LYS A 11 -3.60 16.87 0.88
C LYS A 11 -3.82 15.61 1.71
N ALA A 12 -4.19 15.78 2.97
CA ALA A 12 -4.56 14.66 3.82
C ALA A 12 -5.71 13.86 3.19
N PRO A 13 -5.73 12.53 3.33
CA PRO A 13 -6.88 11.73 2.96
C PRO A 13 -8.11 12.24 3.70
N ASN A 14 -9.29 12.10 3.11
CA ASN A 14 -10.52 12.47 3.80
C ASN A 14 -10.63 11.63 5.09
N LYS A 15 -10.79 12.28 6.25
CA LYS A 15 -10.85 11.64 7.57
C LYS A 15 -11.89 10.50 7.59
N THR A 16 -13.09 10.76 7.07
CA THR A 16 -14.18 9.78 7.01
C THR A 16 -13.80 8.60 6.12
N MET A 17 -13.23 8.86 4.95
CA MET A 17 -12.77 7.80 4.05
C MET A 17 -11.69 6.92 4.72
N SER A 18 -10.67 7.52 5.33
CA SER A 18 -9.62 6.78 6.03
C SER A 18 -10.18 5.92 7.17
N MET A 19 -11.14 6.46 7.92
CA MET A 19 -11.79 5.74 9.01
C MET A 19 -12.62 4.57 8.49
N VAL A 20 -13.50 4.81 7.52
CA VAL A 20 -14.39 3.80 6.92
C VAL A 20 -13.56 2.66 6.32
N VAL A 21 -12.54 2.97 5.51
CA VAL A 21 -11.70 1.94 4.88
C VAL A 21 -10.91 1.15 5.92
N LEU A 22 -10.42 1.79 6.99
CA LEU A 22 -9.74 1.07 8.08
C LEU A 22 -10.66 0.12 8.83
N THR A 23 -11.88 0.58 9.16
CA THR A 23 -12.88 -0.24 9.84
C THR A 23 -13.34 -1.39 8.96
N MET A 24 -13.62 -1.14 7.68
CA MET A 24 -13.92 -2.19 6.71
C MET A 24 -12.80 -3.22 6.65
N ALA A 25 -11.54 -2.78 6.53
CA ALA A 25 -10.39 -3.68 6.48
C ALA A 25 -10.26 -4.52 7.75
N LEU A 26 -10.39 -3.91 8.93
CA LEU A 26 -10.29 -4.63 10.20
C LEU A 26 -11.41 -5.66 10.36
N VAL A 27 -12.67 -5.29 10.10
CA VAL A 27 -13.82 -6.20 10.18
C VAL A 27 -13.65 -7.35 9.18
N TYR A 28 -13.28 -7.05 7.95
CA TYR A 28 -13.03 -8.07 6.94
C TYR A 28 -11.88 -9.00 7.33
N ASN A 29 -10.78 -8.45 7.85
CA ASN A 29 -9.62 -9.24 8.31
C ASN A 29 -9.98 -10.21 9.43
N VAL A 30 -10.82 -9.80 10.37
CA VAL A 30 -11.30 -10.66 11.44
C VAL A 30 -12.23 -11.73 10.86
N ILE A 31 -13.32 -11.34 10.18
CA ILE A 31 -14.30 -12.31 9.68
C ILE A 31 -13.65 -13.31 8.70
N PHE A 32 -12.88 -12.81 7.74
CA PHE A 32 -12.20 -13.64 6.75
C PHE A 32 -11.18 -14.56 7.43
N GLY A 33 -10.37 -14.04 8.36
CA GLY A 33 -9.36 -14.83 9.08
C GLY A 33 -9.95 -15.94 9.98
N PHE A 34 -11.22 -15.86 10.36
CA PHE A 34 -11.94 -16.88 11.14
C PHE A 34 -12.82 -17.81 10.31
N ILE A 35 -12.80 -17.72 8.97
CA ILE A 35 -13.51 -18.70 8.11
C ILE A 35 -12.99 -20.12 8.35
N ARG A 36 -11.69 -20.25 8.58
CA ARG A 36 -11.05 -21.45 9.12
C ARG A 36 -10.57 -21.17 10.53
N ASN A 37 -10.30 -22.20 11.32
CA ASN A 37 -9.73 -22.05 12.66
C ASN A 37 -8.30 -21.49 12.56
N PRO A 38 -8.04 -20.21 12.91
CA PRO A 38 -6.75 -19.59 12.68
C PRO A 38 -5.67 -20.06 13.67
N ALA A 39 -6.04 -20.84 14.70
CA ALA A 39 -5.11 -21.43 15.65
C ALA A 39 -4.37 -22.66 15.10
N GLU A 40 -4.88 -23.27 14.01
CA GLU A 40 -4.22 -24.39 13.35
C GLU A 40 -3.10 -23.91 12.43
N THR A 41 -2.07 -24.76 12.26
CA THR A 41 -0.86 -24.44 11.49
C THR A 41 -1.08 -24.35 9.98
N ASP A 42 -2.12 -25.03 9.47
CA ASP A 42 -2.41 -25.14 8.04
C ASP A 42 -3.50 -24.17 7.56
N ASN A 43 -3.79 -23.15 8.39
CA ASN A 43 -4.86 -22.17 8.14
C ASN A 43 -4.32 -20.73 8.10
N THR A 44 -3.14 -20.53 7.50
CA THR A 44 -2.62 -19.18 7.22
C THR A 44 -3.56 -18.40 6.30
N LEU A 45 -3.39 -17.08 6.25
CA LEU A 45 -4.20 -16.21 5.37
C LEU A 45 -4.05 -16.61 3.90
N SER A 46 -2.83 -17.00 3.51
CA SER A 46 -2.55 -17.54 2.18
C SER A 46 -3.23 -18.89 1.94
N TRP A 47 -3.39 -19.74 2.96
CA TRP A 47 -4.15 -20.99 2.86
C TRP A 47 -5.63 -20.75 2.59
N LEU A 48 -6.25 -19.78 3.28
CA LEU A 48 -7.62 -19.35 2.97
C LEU A 48 -7.76 -18.81 1.55
N GLY A 49 -6.68 -18.27 1.01
CA GLY A 49 -6.62 -17.85 -0.38
C GLY A 49 -6.95 -18.99 -1.35
N TYR A 50 -6.47 -20.21 -1.11
CA TYR A 50 -6.75 -21.35 -1.99
C TYR A 50 -8.23 -21.62 -2.15
N ASP A 51 -8.99 -21.64 -1.04
CA ASP A 51 -10.42 -21.92 -1.11
C ASP A 51 -11.24 -20.71 -1.56
N TYR A 52 -10.79 -19.50 -1.18
CA TYR A 52 -11.53 -18.26 -1.35
C TYR A 52 -10.68 -17.21 -2.08
N PRO A 53 -10.28 -17.45 -3.35
CA PRO A 53 -9.33 -16.61 -4.07
C PRO A 53 -9.85 -15.17 -4.25
N HIS A 54 -11.13 -15.00 -4.58
CA HIS A 54 -11.75 -13.67 -4.66
C HIS A 54 -11.79 -12.98 -3.30
N GLY A 55 -12.03 -13.73 -2.23
CA GLY A 55 -12.02 -13.22 -0.86
C GLY A 55 -10.64 -12.74 -0.43
N PHE A 56 -9.59 -13.45 -0.84
CA PHE A 56 -8.20 -13.09 -0.55
C PHE A 56 -7.70 -11.91 -1.40
N LEU A 57 -8.16 -11.78 -2.65
CA LEU A 57 -7.94 -10.57 -3.46
C LEU A 57 -8.57 -9.33 -2.80
N MET A 58 -9.83 -9.46 -2.35
CA MET A 58 -10.51 -8.39 -1.63
C MET A 58 -9.78 -8.04 -0.32
N TRP A 59 -9.32 -9.05 0.42
CA TRP A 59 -8.51 -8.87 1.62
C TRP A 59 -7.28 -7.99 1.34
N GLY A 60 -6.51 -8.28 0.29
CA GLY A 60 -5.30 -7.52 -0.02
C GLY A 60 -5.57 -6.10 -0.49
N VAL A 61 -6.56 -5.90 -1.37
CA VAL A 61 -6.95 -4.55 -1.81
C VAL A 61 -7.34 -3.69 -0.61
N LEU A 62 -8.20 -4.23 0.25
CA LEU A 62 -8.73 -3.52 1.41
C LEU A 62 -7.64 -3.25 2.46
N THR A 63 -6.76 -4.22 2.71
CA THR A 63 -5.62 -4.10 3.63
C THR A 63 -4.62 -3.05 3.15
N ALA A 64 -4.20 -3.11 1.88
CA ALA A 64 -3.27 -2.13 1.31
C ALA A 64 -3.86 -0.71 1.33
N ALA A 65 -5.13 -0.56 0.96
CA ALA A 65 -5.82 0.73 1.00
C ALA A 65 -5.91 1.28 2.43
N ALA A 66 -6.26 0.44 3.40
CA ALA A 66 -6.34 0.84 4.81
C ALA A 66 -5.00 1.33 5.34
N PHE A 67 -3.91 0.56 5.17
CA PHE A 67 -2.59 0.97 5.61
C PHE A 67 -2.14 2.27 4.94
N PHE A 68 -2.23 2.35 3.61
CA PHE A 68 -1.80 3.52 2.87
C PHE A 68 -2.55 4.78 3.29
N LEU A 69 -3.89 4.76 3.25
CA LEU A 69 -4.69 5.94 3.58
C LEU A 69 -4.48 6.37 5.04
N ASN A 70 -4.31 5.43 5.96
CA ASN A 70 -4.18 5.75 7.38
C ASN A 70 -2.77 6.18 7.78
N ILE A 71 -1.71 5.66 7.15
CA ILE A 71 -0.35 6.15 7.36
C ILE A 71 -0.22 7.58 6.82
N ILE A 72 -0.73 7.85 5.61
CA ILE A 72 -0.67 9.20 5.04
C ILE A 72 -1.52 10.18 5.86
N TYR A 73 -2.70 9.76 6.33
CA TYR A 73 -3.53 10.58 7.21
C TYR A 73 -2.86 10.85 8.56
N LEU A 74 -2.21 9.85 9.17
CA LEU A 74 -1.43 9.99 10.40
C LEU A 74 -0.37 11.06 10.25
N TYR A 75 0.41 10.99 9.17
CA TYR A 75 1.49 11.93 8.93
C TYR A 75 0.96 13.35 8.84
N LYS A 76 -0.19 13.52 8.19
CA LYS A 76 -0.80 14.84 8.00
C LYS A 76 -1.44 15.40 9.26
N LYS A 77 -2.20 14.59 9.99
CA LYS A 77 -2.84 14.97 11.27
C LYS A 77 -1.82 15.54 12.26
N PHE A 78 -0.62 14.97 12.29
CA PHE A 78 0.44 15.35 13.22
C PHE A 78 1.54 16.23 12.59
N GLY A 79 1.33 16.76 11.37
CA GLY A 79 2.29 17.63 10.69
C GLY A 79 3.64 16.98 10.39
N TYR A 80 3.73 15.65 10.37
CA TYR A 80 4.94 14.91 10.07
C TYR A 80 5.18 14.87 8.55
N SER A 81 6.34 15.39 8.11
CA SER A 81 6.69 15.44 6.68
C SER A 81 7.22 14.11 6.12
N GLY A 82 7.52 13.13 6.99
CA GLY A 82 8.25 11.87 6.75
C GLY A 82 8.34 11.40 5.30
N ARG A 83 9.29 11.94 4.53
CA ARG A 83 9.43 11.63 3.09
C ARG A 83 9.77 10.17 2.86
N VAL A 84 10.65 9.62 3.69
CA VAL A 84 11.09 8.22 3.59
C VAL A 84 9.95 7.29 3.97
N GLY A 85 9.26 7.55 5.08
CA GLY A 85 8.09 6.76 5.47
C GLY A 85 6.93 6.85 4.46
N THR A 86 6.73 8.00 3.82
CA THR A 86 5.76 8.16 2.71
C THR A 86 6.17 7.30 1.51
N ALA A 87 7.46 7.29 1.17
CA ALA A 87 7.98 6.44 0.09
C ALA A 87 7.78 4.95 0.39
N PHE A 88 8.00 4.51 1.64
CA PHE A 88 7.75 3.13 2.03
C PHE A 88 6.26 2.76 2.03
N ALA A 89 5.37 3.63 2.50
CA ALA A 89 3.93 3.40 2.41
C ALA A 89 3.45 3.26 0.96
N ILE A 90 4.01 4.05 0.04
CA ILE A 90 3.75 3.92 -1.40
C ILE A 90 4.34 2.61 -1.94
N ALA A 91 5.60 2.31 -1.62
CA ALA A 91 6.30 1.11 -2.08
C ALA A 91 5.57 -0.16 -1.64
N ALA A 92 4.99 -0.19 -0.45
CA ALA A 92 4.25 -1.33 0.06
C ALA A 92 3.08 -1.74 -0.87
N ILE A 93 2.40 -0.78 -1.49
CA ILE A 93 1.30 -1.08 -2.45
C ILE A 93 1.79 -1.96 -3.61
N PHE A 94 3.04 -1.82 -4.03
CA PHE A 94 3.62 -2.61 -5.12
C PHE A 94 3.84 -4.08 -4.75
N PHE A 95 4.01 -4.38 -3.47
CA PHE A 95 4.26 -5.75 -3.00
C PHE A 95 2.97 -6.51 -2.68
N MET A 96 1.87 -5.81 -2.36
CA MET A 96 0.55 -6.41 -2.10
C MET A 96 0.13 -7.46 -3.15
N PRO A 97 0.16 -7.17 -4.45
CA PRO A 97 0.37 -8.15 -5.51
C PRO A 97 0.88 -9.55 -5.18
N GLY A 98 2.15 -9.64 -4.79
CA GLY A 98 2.80 -10.91 -4.48
C GLY A 98 2.28 -11.52 -3.18
N VAL A 99 1.72 -10.70 -2.28
CA VAL A 99 1.08 -11.16 -1.03
C VAL A 99 -0.25 -11.86 -1.32
N VAL A 100 -1.07 -11.36 -2.25
CA VAL A 100 -2.38 -11.98 -2.56
C VAL A 100 -2.33 -13.07 -3.61
N PHE A 101 -1.17 -13.32 -4.20
CA PHE A 101 -1.00 -14.44 -5.09
C PHE A 101 -0.74 -15.73 -4.30
N ILE A 102 -1.51 -16.74 -4.68
CA ILE A 102 -1.51 -18.08 -4.14
C ILE A 102 -0.87 -18.97 -5.21
N ASN A 103 0.29 -19.59 -4.94
CA ASN A 103 0.77 -20.66 -5.81
C ASN A 103 1.80 -21.58 -5.13
N ASP A 104 1.45 -22.85 -5.03
CA ASP A 104 2.23 -23.92 -4.38
C ASP A 104 3.08 -24.72 -5.38
N TRP A 105 3.77 -24.09 -6.34
CA TRP A 105 4.70 -24.83 -7.21
C TRP A 105 6.03 -24.08 -7.44
N GLY A 106 7.09 -24.50 -6.72
CA GLY A 106 8.47 -24.09 -6.99
C GLY A 106 8.81 -22.67 -6.52
N TRP A 107 9.11 -21.77 -7.47
CA TRP A 107 9.69 -20.45 -7.18
C TRP A 107 8.67 -19.42 -6.65
N GLU A 108 7.37 -19.63 -6.89
CA GLU A 108 6.32 -18.65 -6.54
C GLU A 108 6.03 -18.58 -5.06
N GLN A 109 6.11 -19.71 -4.34
CA GLN A 109 6.01 -19.73 -2.87
C GLN A 109 7.12 -18.86 -2.23
N THR A 110 8.32 -18.90 -2.82
CA THR A 110 9.45 -18.07 -2.39
C THR A 110 9.18 -16.59 -2.71
N ALA A 111 8.64 -16.29 -3.89
CA ALA A 111 8.27 -14.94 -4.29
C ALA A 111 7.17 -14.34 -3.40
N HIS A 112 6.13 -15.13 -3.07
CA HIS A 112 5.07 -14.78 -2.14
C HIS A 112 5.64 -14.44 -0.76
N LEU A 113 6.49 -15.32 -0.20
CA LEU A 113 7.11 -15.10 1.10
C LEU A 113 7.94 -13.79 1.11
N ILE A 114 8.76 -13.58 0.08
CA ILE A 114 9.57 -12.35 -0.06
C ILE A 114 8.66 -11.13 -0.15
N ALA A 115 7.61 -11.17 -0.96
CA ALA A 115 6.66 -10.07 -1.11
C ALA A 115 5.95 -9.75 0.21
N THR A 116 5.51 -10.76 0.95
CA THR A 116 4.88 -10.63 2.27
C THR A 116 5.83 -10.00 3.28
N LEU A 117 7.07 -10.47 3.36
CA LEU A 117 8.09 -9.90 4.26
C LEU A 117 8.38 -8.43 3.93
N ILE A 118 8.52 -8.10 2.64
CA ILE A 118 8.76 -6.71 2.21
C ILE A 118 7.53 -5.84 2.49
N PHE A 119 6.32 -6.32 2.21
CA PHE A 119 5.08 -5.59 2.49
C PHE A 119 4.94 -5.24 3.98
N ILE A 120 5.18 -6.21 4.86
CA ILE A 120 5.13 -6.03 6.31
C ILE A 120 6.22 -5.04 6.74
N ALA A 121 7.46 -5.24 6.30
CA ALA A 121 8.59 -4.38 6.67
C ALA A 121 8.35 -2.92 6.25
N LEU A 122 7.91 -2.67 5.02
CA LEU A 122 7.68 -1.31 4.52
C LEU A 122 6.60 -0.58 5.31
N ASN A 123 5.46 -1.22 5.59
CA ASN A 123 4.40 -0.63 6.41
C ASN A 123 4.85 -0.42 7.86
N ALA A 124 5.52 -1.40 8.46
CA ALA A 124 6.04 -1.31 9.82
C ALA A 124 7.04 -0.16 9.97
N ILE A 125 7.98 -0.02 9.05
CA ILE A 125 8.96 1.08 9.05
C ILE A 125 8.25 2.42 8.88
N ALA A 126 7.26 2.53 7.98
CA ALA A 126 6.50 3.76 7.81
C ALA A 126 5.78 4.17 9.12
N ILE A 127 5.18 3.22 9.84
CA ILE A 127 4.55 3.50 11.13
C ILE A 127 5.61 3.86 12.20
N LEU A 128 6.69 3.08 12.31
CA LEU A 128 7.75 3.28 13.29
C LEU A 128 8.45 4.64 13.14
N MET A 129 8.73 5.08 11.90
CA MET A 129 9.36 6.38 11.68
C MET A 129 8.57 7.53 12.29
N PHE A 130 7.24 7.46 12.25
CA PHE A 130 6.38 8.46 12.88
C PHE A 130 6.52 8.44 14.41
N PHE A 131 6.49 7.25 15.03
CA PHE A 131 6.61 7.13 16.48
C PHE A 131 8.00 7.50 16.99
N ILE A 132 9.06 7.07 16.29
CA ILE A 132 10.46 7.43 16.58
C ILE A 132 10.64 8.96 16.48
N HIS A 133 10.08 9.60 15.45
CA HIS A 133 10.15 11.05 15.30
C HIS A 133 9.53 11.80 16.50
N ASN A 134 8.49 11.25 17.11
CA ASN A 134 7.81 11.84 18.26
C ASN A 134 8.23 11.23 19.61
N TYR A 135 9.23 10.35 19.61
CA TYR A 135 9.64 9.54 20.77
C TYR A 135 9.98 10.37 22.01
N LYS A 136 10.69 11.48 21.82
CA LYS A 136 11.10 12.39 22.90
C LYS A 136 10.00 13.37 23.33
N LYS A 137 8.88 13.45 22.62
CA LYS A 137 7.84 14.45 22.88
C LYS A 137 6.86 14.05 23.99
N HIS A 138 6.53 12.75 24.10
CA HIS A 138 5.60 12.26 25.11
C HIS A 138 5.83 10.78 25.45
N ILE A 139 5.55 10.37 26.69
CA ILE A 139 5.70 8.99 27.16
C ILE A 139 4.88 7.99 26.33
N LYS A 140 3.68 8.37 25.89
CA LYS A 140 2.83 7.53 25.03
C LYS A 140 3.52 7.15 23.71
N TYR A 141 4.21 8.10 23.05
CA TYR A 141 4.96 7.77 21.82
C TYR A 141 6.11 6.82 22.10
N ARG A 142 6.81 7.00 23.24
CA ARG A 142 7.90 6.12 23.68
C ARG A 142 7.41 4.70 23.97
N LEU A 143 6.34 4.56 24.74
CA LEU A 143 5.73 3.27 25.07
C LEU A 143 5.29 2.54 23.79
N THR A 144 4.59 3.23 22.90
CA THR A 144 4.14 2.65 21.63
C THR A 144 5.31 2.27 20.73
N THR A 145 6.37 3.08 20.66
CA THR A 145 7.57 2.73 19.89
C THR A 145 8.17 1.41 20.39
N PHE A 146 8.33 1.28 21.71
CA PHE A 146 8.85 0.05 22.31
C PHE A 146 7.95 -1.15 22.05
N LEU A 147 6.63 -0.98 22.21
CA LEU A 147 5.63 -2.03 21.96
C LEU A 147 5.64 -2.49 20.50
N VAL A 148 5.72 -1.57 19.54
CA VAL A 148 5.80 -1.93 18.10
C VAL A 148 7.11 -2.67 17.79
N ILE A 149 8.25 -2.22 18.33
CA ILE A 149 9.53 -2.92 18.16
C ILE A 149 9.46 -4.33 18.77
N LEU A 150 8.88 -4.47 19.96
CA LEU A 150 8.73 -5.75 20.64
C LEU A 150 7.82 -6.69 19.87
N ILE A 151 6.70 -6.21 19.32
CA ILE A 151 5.81 -7.02 18.46
C ILE A 151 6.57 -7.49 17.22
N LEU A 152 7.30 -6.61 16.53
CA LEU A 152 8.05 -6.99 15.33
C LEU A 152 9.16 -8.00 15.64
N ALA A 153 9.90 -7.82 16.74
CA ALA A 153 10.90 -8.77 17.20
C ALA A 153 10.26 -10.12 17.57
N GLY A 154 9.14 -10.08 18.29
CA GLY A 154 8.36 -11.27 18.64
C GLY A 154 7.86 -12.02 17.42
N MET A 155 7.33 -11.31 16.41
CA MET A 155 6.92 -11.91 15.14
C MET A 155 8.08 -12.63 14.46
N ILE A 156 9.25 -11.99 14.37
CA ILE A 156 10.43 -12.61 13.75
C ILE A 156 10.84 -13.87 14.53
N ILE A 157 10.94 -13.79 15.86
CA ILE A 157 11.30 -14.94 16.70
C ILE A 157 10.32 -16.08 16.48
N VAL A 158 9.02 -15.81 16.60
CA VAL A 158 7.97 -16.81 16.48
C VAL A 158 7.94 -17.43 15.08
N GLN A 159 8.14 -16.64 14.03
CA GLN A 159 8.24 -17.11 12.65
C GLN A 159 9.38 -18.13 12.45
N PHE A 160 10.47 -18.00 13.20
CA PHE A 160 11.63 -18.90 13.14
C PHE A 160 11.57 -20.06 14.17
N THR A 161 10.71 -20.01 15.19
CA THR A 161 10.70 -21.02 16.28
C THR A 161 9.45 -21.91 16.35
N LEU A 162 8.24 -21.37 16.10
CA LEU A 162 6.97 -22.08 16.34
C LEU A 162 6.25 -22.51 15.06
N GLY A 163 6.85 -22.27 13.89
CA GLY A 163 6.21 -22.54 12.59
C GLY A 163 5.20 -21.47 12.20
N LYS A 164 4.42 -21.74 11.16
CA LYS A 164 3.40 -20.82 10.62
C LYS A 164 2.04 -21.16 11.22
N SER A 165 1.25 -20.13 11.59
CA SER A 165 -0.18 -20.28 11.86
C SER A 165 -0.92 -19.02 11.45
N GLY A 166 -2.22 -19.14 11.17
CA GLY A 166 -3.05 -18.00 10.78
C GLY A 166 -3.08 -16.89 11.81
N LEU A 167 -3.16 -17.23 13.11
CA LEU A 167 -3.12 -16.25 14.20
C LEU A 167 -1.81 -15.47 14.24
N LEU A 168 -0.68 -16.11 13.94
CA LEU A 168 0.63 -15.45 13.94
C LEU A 168 0.79 -14.42 12.82
N GLU A 169 0.07 -14.59 11.71
CA GLU A 169 0.00 -13.62 10.61
C GLU A 169 -1.05 -12.51 10.88
N LEU A 170 -2.20 -12.90 11.42
CA LEU A 170 -3.38 -12.05 11.60
C LEU A 170 -3.26 -11.08 12.78
N VAL A 171 -2.83 -11.55 13.95
CA VAL A 171 -2.79 -10.74 15.18
C VAL A 171 -1.95 -9.48 15.01
N PRO A 172 -0.72 -9.54 14.47
CA PRO A 172 0.08 -8.33 14.28
C PRO A 172 -0.55 -7.33 13.31
N LEU A 173 -1.23 -7.83 12.28
CA LEU A 173 -1.93 -7.01 11.31
C LEU A 173 -3.12 -6.29 11.96
N TRP A 174 -3.92 -7.00 12.78
CA TRP A 174 -5.00 -6.40 13.56
C TRP A 174 -4.49 -5.34 14.53
N LEU A 175 -3.41 -5.64 15.26
CA LEU A 175 -2.78 -4.69 16.19
C LEU A 175 -2.30 -3.43 15.47
N ALA A 176 -1.73 -3.56 14.28
CA ALA A 176 -1.31 -2.41 13.48
C ALA A 176 -2.50 -1.57 13.00
N MET A 177 -3.61 -2.20 12.59
CA MET A 177 -4.85 -1.49 12.22
C MET A 177 -5.49 -0.78 13.42
N VAL A 178 -5.55 -1.43 14.57
CA VAL A 178 -6.03 -0.82 15.83
C VAL A 178 -5.13 0.34 16.24
N LEU A 179 -3.82 0.19 16.13
CA LEU A 179 -2.87 1.26 16.41
C LEU A 179 -3.12 2.47 15.51
N LEU A 180 -3.26 2.25 14.20
CA LEU A 180 -3.59 3.31 13.25
C LEU A 180 -4.93 3.98 13.59
N PHE A 181 -5.94 3.21 14.00
CA PHE A 181 -7.25 3.73 14.40
C PHE A 181 -7.11 4.65 15.61
N VAL A 182 -6.46 4.16 16.68
CA VAL A 182 -6.22 4.92 17.91
C VAL A 182 -5.43 6.19 17.60
N SER A 183 -4.35 6.09 16.81
CA SER A 183 -3.55 7.25 16.44
C SER A 183 -4.31 8.29 15.62
N ASN A 184 -5.14 7.86 14.66
CA ASN A 184 -5.79 8.76 13.72
C ASN A 184 -7.11 9.34 14.21
N PHE A 185 -7.91 8.56 14.94
CA PHE A 185 -9.31 8.92 15.21
C PHE A 185 -9.61 9.19 16.68
N THR A 186 -8.67 8.94 17.58
CA THR A 186 -8.80 9.30 19.00
C THR A 186 -7.88 10.47 19.38
N SER A 187 -8.07 10.98 20.61
CA SER A 187 -7.20 11.96 21.28
C SER A 187 -6.08 11.31 22.08
N PHE A 188 -5.83 10.00 21.91
CA PHE A 188 -4.88 9.26 22.74
C PHE A 188 -3.47 9.85 22.69
N TYR A 189 -2.99 10.26 21.51
CA TYR A 189 -1.68 10.89 21.35
C TYR A 189 -1.78 12.42 21.26
N PRO A 190 -0.96 13.16 22.02
CA PRO A 190 -0.95 14.62 21.95
C PRO A 190 -0.42 15.08 20.59
N VAL A 191 -1.15 16.01 19.97
CA VAL A 191 -0.76 16.61 18.69
C VAL A 191 0.18 17.78 18.97
N TYR A 192 1.39 17.71 18.41
CA TYR A 192 2.35 18.82 18.45
C TYR A 192 2.32 19.51 17.10
N PRO A 193 1.92 20.80 17.02
CA PRO A 193 1.98 21.56 15.78
C PRO A 193 3.39 21.48 15.19
N CYS A 194 3.49 21.28 13.88
CA CYS A 194 4.77 21.38 13.20
C CYS A 194 5.02 22.87 12.91
N ASP A 195 5.93 23.49 13.67
CA ASP A 195 6.25 24.94 13.59
C ASP A 195 6.83 25.39 12.24
N LYS A 196 7.01 24.49 11.27
CA LYS A 196 7.55 24.82 9.96
C LYS A 196 6.73 24.15 8.88
N ALA A 197 5.81 24.91 8.28
CA ALA A 197 5.37 24.65 6.91
C ALA A 197 6.64 24.68 6.04
N GLN A 198 7.23 23.50 5.77
CA GLN A 198 8.40 23.41 4.93
C GLN A 198 8.02 23.92 3.53
N LYS A 199 8.56 25.08 3.13
CA LYS A 199 8.49 25.56 1.75
C LYS A 199 8.84 24.39 0.82
N GLN A 200 7.86 23.90 0.08
CA GLN A 200 8.10 22.80 -0.84
C GLN A 200 9.07 23.27 -1.93
N LYS A 201 10.21 22.58 -2.07
CA LYS A 201 11.12 22.84 -3.17
C LYS A 201 10.38 22.61 -4.49
N LYS A 202 10.40 23.60 -5.39
CA LYS A 202 9.86 23.48 -6.76
C LYS A 202 10.46 22.22 -7.39
N LYS A 203 9.60 21.27 -7.78
CA LYS A 203 10.01 20.01 -8.41
C LYS A 203 10.34 20.27 -9.87
N LYS A 204 11.35 19.59 -10.42
CA LYS A 204 11.82 19.82 -11.80
C LYS A 204 10.87 19.14 -12.79
N VAL A 205 10.25 19.94 -13.67
CA VAL A 205 9.35 19.42 -14.73
C VAL A 205 10.08 18.41 -15.62
N ARG A 206 11.36 18.65 -15.94
CA ARG A 206 12.20 17.71 -16.71
C ARG A 206 12.31 16.33 -16.07
N THR A 207 12.44 16.27 -14.74
CA THR A 207 12.50 14.99 -14.00
C THR A 207 11.13 14.31 -13.99
N ALA A 208 10.05 15.06 -13.76
CA ALA A 208 8.70 14.53 -13.84
C ALA A 208 8.39 13.95 -15.23
N LEU A 209 8.84 14.62 -16.30
CA LEU A 209 8.69 14.14 -17.67
C LEU A 209 9.47 12.85 -17.92
N LYS A 210 10.73 12.77 -17.44
CA LYS A 210 11.52 11.53 -17.56
C LYS A 210 10.82 10.37 -16.85
N LEU A 211 10.31 10.60 -15.64
CA LEU A 211 9.55 9.60 -14.88
C LEU A 211 8.24 9.22 -15.57
N ALA A 212 7.55 10.17 -16.20
CA ALA A 212 6.33 9.89 -16.95
C ALA A 212 6.61 9.03 -18.18
N CYS A 213 7.73 9.26 -18.88
CA CYS A 213 8.11 8.43 -20.02
C CYS A 213 8.55 7.01 -19.63
N THR A 214 9.24 6.83 -18.49
CA THR A 214 9.80 5.52 -18.12
C THR A 214 8.88 4.70 -17.20
N LEU A 215 8.24 5.36 -16.25
CA LEU A 215 7.44 4.76 -15.17
C LEU A 215 6.06 5.44 -15.05
N GLY A 216 5.62 6.12 -16.11
CA GLY A 216 4.38 6.88 -16.09
C GLY A 216 3.16 6.00 -15.98
N VAL A 217 3.20 4.77 -16.53
CA VAL A 217 2.13 3.76 -16.37
C VAL A 217 1.85 3.59 -14.88
N PHE A 218 2.88 3.35 -14.06
CA PHE A 218 2.76 3.24 -12.59
C PHE A 218 2.53 4.56 -11.83
N GLY A 219 2.33 5.68 -12.52
CA GLY A 219 2.06 6.98 -11.88
C GLY A 219 3.26 7.61 -11.15
N ALA A 220 4.50 7.18 -11.43
CA ALA A 220 5.70 7.63 -10.71
C ALA A 220 5.92 9.15 -10.80
N HIS A 221 5.59 9.79 -11.92
CA HIS A 221 5.65 11.25 -12.09
C HIS A 221 4.63 11.98 -11.20
N ASN A 222 3.44 11.41 -11.03
CA ASN A 222 2.42 11.97 -10.14
C ASN A 222 2.89 11.90 -8.68
N LEU A 223 3.52 10.79 -8.28
CA LEU A 223 4.14 10.64 -6.96
C LEU A 223 5.29 11.64 -6.74
N TYR A 224 6.19 11.79 -7.73
CA TYR A 224 7.29 12.77 -7.68
C TYR A 224 6.81 14.22 -7.50
N MET A 225 5.68 14.55 -8.14
CA MET A 225 5.02 15.85 -8.08
C MET A 225 4.09 16.01 -6.86
N ASN A 226 4.18 15.13 -5.85
CA ASN A 226 3.34 15.12 -4.65
C ASN A 226 1.83 14.93 -4.89
N ARG A 227 1.43 14.44 -6.08
CA ARG A 227 0.03 14.14 -6.42
C ARG A 227 -0.31 12.70 -6.06
N ILE A 228 -0.23 12.42 -4.76
CA ILE A 228 -0.26 11.05 -4.25
C ILE A 228 -1.54 10.30 -4.64
N TYR A 229 -2.72 10.92 -4.64
CA TYR A 229 -3.95 10.24 -5.07
C TYR A 229 -3.96 9.87 -6.55
N LYS A 230 -3.46 10.75 -7.43
CA LYS A 230 -3.35 10.45 -8.86
C LYS A 230 -2.33 9.35 -9.09
N GLY A 231 -1.19 9.44 -8.41
CA GLY A 231 -0.15 8.40 -8.42
C GLY A 231 -0.69 7.06 -7.93
N ALA A 232 -1.35 7.03 -6.77
CA ALA A 232 -1.93 5.82 -6.19
C ALA A 232 -3.05 5.23 -7.05
N GLY A 233 -3.94 6.05 -7.61
CA GLY A 233 -5.01 5.56 -8.50
C GLY A 233 -4.45 4.95 -9.79
N GLN A 234 -3.49 5.64 -10.42
CA GLN A 234 -2.82 5.13 -11.63
C GLN A 234 -1.97 3.88 -11.33
N LEU A 235 -1.38 3.84 -10.13
CA LEU A 235 -0.65 2.68 -9.63
C LEU A 235 -1.57 1.48 -9.43
N VAL A 236 -2.68 1.63 -8.71
CA VAL A 236 -3.70 0.58 -8.52
C VAL A 236 -4.17 0.07 -9.88
N MET A 237 -4.48 0.97 -10.81
CA MET A 237 -4.91 0.58 -12.16
C MET A 237 -3.86 -0.26 -12.90
N SER A 238 -2.60 0.17 -12.89
CA SER A 238 -1.49 -0.56 -13.54
C SER A 238 -1.27 -1.92 -12.92
N ILE A 239 -1.20 -1.93 -11.59
CA ILE A 239 -1.03 -3.13 -10.79
C ILE A 239 -2.16 -4.08 -11.14
N THR A 240 -3.43 -3.72 -10.89
CA THR A 240 -4.60 -4.55 -11.19
C THR A 240 -4.58 -5.10 -12.62
N GLY A 241 -4.17 -4.28 -13.60
CA GLY A 241 -4.00 -4.73 -14.97
C GLY A 241 -2.96 -5.84 -15.15
N ILE A 242 -1.78 -5.69 -14.54
CA ILE A 242 -0.75 -6.75 -14.50
C ILE A 242 -1.31 -7.99 -13.78
N PHE A 243 -2.00 -7.84 -12.64
CA PHE A 243 -2.56 -8.98 -11.90
C PHE A 243 -3.50 -9.79 -12.76
N LEU A 244 -4.48 -9.14 -13.38
CA LEU A 244 -5.47 -9.80 -14.22
C LEU A 244 -4.84 -10.53 -15.41
N CYS A 245 -3.78 -9.99 -16.00
CA CYS A 245 -3.03 -10.68 -17.06
C CYS A 245 -2.25 -11.91 -16.55
N LEU A 246 -1.82 -11.91 -15.29
CA LEU A 246 -1.06 -13.01 -14.70
C LEU A 246 -1.94 -14.14 -14.17
N ILE A 247 -3.21 -13.87 -13.81
CA ILE A 247 -4.15 -14.88 -13.27
C ILE A 247 -4.13 -16.22 -14.04
N PRO A 248 -4.17 -16.26 -15.38
CA PRO A 248 -4.23 -17.53 -16.12
C PRO A 248 -2.93 -18.34 -16.11
N VAL A 249 -1.80 -17.71 -15.80
CA VAL A 249 -0.46 -18.32 -15.88
C VAL A 249 0.16 -18.59 -14.50
N ILE A 250 -0.59 -18.28 -13.43
CA ILE A 250 -0.21 -18.53 -12.04
C ILE A 250 -1.20 -19.51 -11.42
N GLY A 251 -0.89 -20.00 -10.22
CA GLY A 251 -1.56 -21.12 -9.55
C GLY A 251 -3.03 -20.91 -9.31
N MET A 252 -3.44 -19.67 -9.10
CA MET A 252 -4.86 -19.31 -9.01
C MET A 252 -5.64 -19.69 -10.28
N GLY A 253 -5.03 -19.57 -11.46
CA GLY A 253 -5.63 -20.02 -12.72
C GLY A 253 -5.59 -21.53 -12.90
N TYR A 254 -4.48 -22.17 -12.53
CA TYR A 254 -4.32 -23.63 -12.65
C TYR A 254 -5.21 -24.42 -11.68
N VAL A 255 -5.33 -23.96 -10.42
CA VAL A 255 -6.12 -24.62 -9.36
C VAL A 255 -7.62 -24.44 -9.57
N ASN A 256 -8.04 -23.33 -10.17
CA ASN A 256 -9.46 -23.05 -10.47
C ASN A 256 -9.86 -23.40 -11.91
N ASP A 257 -8.99 -24.13 -12.62
CA ASP A 257 -9.20 -24.57 -14.01
C ASP A 257 -9.58 -23.42 -14.97
N ILE A 258 -9.01 -22.22 -14.72
CA ILE A 258 -9.16 -21.02 -15.56
C ILE A 258 -8.40 -21.27 -16.86
N SER A 259 -9.05 -21.99 -17.77
CA SER A 259 -8.58 -22.34 -19.10
C SER A 259 -9.44 -21.67 -20.17
N ASP A 260 -8.91 -21.60 -21.39
CA ASP A 260 -9.62 -21.16 -22.59
C ASP A 260 -10.34 -19.80 -22.51
N GLY A 261 -11.67 -19.81 -22.33
CA GLY A 261 -12.53 -18.62 -22.38
C GLY A 261 -12.28 -17.67 -21.21
N ASP A 262 -12.16 -18.21 -20.00
CA ASP A 262 -12.01 -17.41 -18.79
C ASP A 262 -10.61 -16.78 -18.70
N ALA A 263 -9.59 -17.50 -19.18
CA ALA A 263 -8.24 -16.96 -19.34
C ALA A 263 -8.22 -15.72 -20.27
N LYS A 264 -8.96 -15.78 -21.39
CA LYS A 264 -9.09 -14.64 -22.32
C LYS A 264 -9.81 -13.46 -21.69
N VAL A 265 -10.81 -13.71 -20.84
CA VAL A 265 -11.53 -12.65 -20.11
C VAL A 265 -10.60 -11.95 -19.11
N CYS A 266 -9.82 -12.71 -18.32
CA CYS A 266 -8.82 -12.16 -17.40
C CYS A 266 -7.77 -11.31 -18.14
N ILE A 267 -7.22 -11.82 -19.24
CA ILE A 267 -6.25 -11.09 -20.06
C ILE A 267 -6.87 -9.82 -20.66
N ALA A 268 -8.09 -9.91 -21.21
CA ALA A 268 -8.79 -8.76 -21.77
C ALA A 268 -9.05 -7.67 -20.71
N ALA A 269 -9.49 -8.07 -19.52
CA ALA A 269 -9.66 -7.16 -18.40
C ALA A 269 -8.31 -6.54 -17.99
N GLY A 270 -7.25 -7.33 -17.89
CA GLY A 270 -5.91 -6.84 -17.55
C GLY A 270 -5.36 -5.83 -18.55
N ILE A 271 -5.44 -6.14 -19.85
CA ILE A 271 -5.06 -5.24 -20.95
C ILE A 271 -5.90 -3.95 -20.90
N SER A 272 -7.20 -4.04 -20.61
CA SER A 272 -8.06 -2.85 -20.45
C SER A 272 -7.53 -1.90 -19.37
N PHE A 273 -7.24 -2.42 -18.17
CA PHE A 273 -6.67 -1.64 -17.08
C PHE A 273 -5.30 -1.05 -17.43
N LEU A 274 -4.41 -1.85 -18.04
CA LEU A 274 -3.10 -1.38 -18.50
C LEU A 274 -3.19 -0.29 -19.55
N SER A 275 -4.13 -0.42 -20.50
CA SER A 275 -4.36 0.58 -21.53
C SER A 275 -4.85 1.90 -20.93
N GLY A 276 -5.75 1.85 -19.92
CA GLY A 276 -6.17 3.02 -19.17
C GLY A 276 -5.01 3.72 -18.48
N ALA A 277 -4.13 2.96 -17.81
CA ALA A 277 -2.95 3.50 -17.16
C ALA A 277 -1.94 4.11 -18.16
N ALA A 278 -1.78 3.49 -19.34
CA ALA A 278 -0.93 3.97 -20.42
C ALA A 278 -1.49 5.27 -21.05
N VAL A 279 -2.79 5.34 -21.31
CA VAL A 279 -3.46 6.56 -21.80
C VAL A 279 -3.35 7.70 -20.79
N TRP A 280 -3.50 7.41 -19.50
CA TRP A 280 -3.29 8.40 -18.44
C TRP A 280 -1.83 8.91 -18.47
N ALA A 281 -0.85 8.00 -18.55
CA ALA A 281 0.56 8.36 -18.65
C ALA A 281 0.83 9.25 -19.88
N ALA A 282 0.30 8.88 -21.05
CA ALA A 282 0.45 9.63 -22.29
C ALA A 282 -0.14 11.04 -22.19
N ARG A 283 -1.35 11.17 -21.62
CA ARG A 283 -1.97 12.47 -21.32
C ARG A 283 -1.08 13.34 -20.43
N ASP A 284 -0.49 12.74 -19.40
CA ASP A 284 0.38 13.45 -18.46
C ASP A 284 1.71 13.87 -19.11
N ILE A 285 2.28 13.02 -19.96
CA ILE A 285 3.46 13.34 -20.78
C ILE A 285 3.18 14.55 -21.67
N TYR A 286 2.06 14.55 -22.40
CA TYR A 286 1.69 15.66 -23.30
C TYR A 286 1.59 16.98 -22.54
N ARG A 287 0.93 16.97 -21.38
CA ARG A 287 0.81 18.16 -20.51
C ARG A 287 2.15 18.62 -19.92
N LEU A 288 3.01 17.69 -19.50
CA LEU A 288 4.34 18.01 -18.99
C LEU A 288 5.25 18.60 -20.09
N LYS A 289 5.10 18.17 -21.35
CA LYS A 289 5.79 18.77 -22.50
C LYS A 289 5.36 20.22 -22.72
N GLN A 290 4.05 20.51 -22.67
CA GLN A 290 3.52 21.88 -22.76
C GLN A 290 4.04 22.79 -21.63
N LEU A 291 4.12 22.28 -20.39
CA LEU A 291 4.65 23.06 -19.27
C LEU A 291 6.14 23.32 -19.42
N LYS A 292 6.90 22.34 -19.92
CA LYS A 292 8.33 22.50 -20.18
C LYS A 292 8.60 23.52 -21.28
N SER A 293 7.75 23.60 -22.31
CA SER A 293 7.92 24.64 -23.34
C SER A 293 7.70 26.03 -22.76
N ILE A 294 6.72 26.21 -21.88
CA ILE A 294 6.46 27.50 -21.20
C ILE A 294 7.61 27.89 -20.28
N GLU A 295 8.15 26.97 -19.46
CA GLU A 295 9.31 27.24 -18.58
C GLU A 295 10.60 27.60 -19.33
N ASN A 296 10.69 27.37 -20.63
CA ASN A 296 11.84 27.77 -21.45
C ASN A 296 11.69 29.19 -22.05
N PHE A 297 10.52 29.82 -21.93
CA PHE A 297 10.25 31.18 -22.41
C PHE A 297 10.23 32.23 -21.29
N ASP A 298 10.31 31.80 -20.02
CA ASP A 298 10.50 32.64 -18.82
C ASP A 298 11.97 32.54 -18.34
#